data_AF-A0A1W1ZVW0-F1
#
_entry.id   AF-A0A1W1ZVW0-F1
#
_cell.length_a   1.000
_cell.length_b   1.000
_cell.length_c   1.000
_cell.angle_alpha   90.00
_cell.angle_beta   90.00
_cell.angle_gamma   90.00
#
_symmetry.space_group_name_H-M   'P 1'
#
loop_
_entity.id
_entity.type
_entity.pdbx_description
1 polymer ?
#
loop_
_entity_poly.entity_id
_entity_poly.type
_entity_poly.pdbx_seq_one_letter_code
_entity_poly.pdbx_strand_id
1 'polypeptide(L)'
;MGYLPEGEAKRRHDERVKAKLDKLKEQRRRARIAKGLPAVSTPEWRKEQMRLYMQNRRAKEREENKDALLAKKKEKEAKKAATAARLLAKLNADRREKRRFARESGKPDFRTKEYRPQPVPKDKPVKPEKLRKIRAVKKTKEEKTMAIRKIDITACVPLKLDAKTTIYVKPGSDTKAIIQRFQNRNN
;
A
#
# COMPACT_ATOMS: atom_id res chain seq x y z
N MET A 1 -30.09 -10.00 -75.16
CA MET A 1 -29.87 -9.35 -73.84
C MET A 1 -30.29 -10.34 -72.77
N GLY A 2 -29.34 -11.03 -72.14
CA GLY A 2 -29.65 -12.00 -71.09
C GLY A 2 -29.99 -11.28 -69.80
N TYR A 3 -31.24 -11.41 -69.34
CA TYR A 3 -31.64 -10.92 -68.02
C TYR A 3 -30.94 -11.77 -66.95
N LEU A 4 -30.32 -11.11 -65.97
CA LEU A 4 -29.79 -11.80 -64.80
C LEU A 4 -30.94 -12.47 -64.05
N PRO A 5 -30.79 -13.74 -63.63
CA PRO A 5 -31.74 -14.44 -62.77
C PRO A 5 -32.20 -13.57 -61.60
N GLU A 6 -33.49 -13.67 -61.27
CA GLU A 6 -34.08 -12.93 -60.14
C GLU A 6 -33.27 -13.19 -58.86
N GLY A 7 -32.86 -12.09 -58.20
CA GLY A 7 -32.06 -12.15 -56.97
C GLY A 7 -30.55 -12.18 -57.16
N GLU A 8 -30.01 -12.43 -58.36
CA GLU A 8 -28.56 -12.46 -58.58
C GLU A 8 -27.92 -11.05 -58.47
N ALA A 9 -28.65 -10.02 -58.90
CA ALA A 9 -28.22 -8.62 -58.73
C ALA A 9 -28.07 -8.24 -57.24
N LYS A 10 -28.97 -8.72 -56.39
CA LYS A 10 -28.92 -8.51 -54.93
C LYS A 10 -27.76 -9.27 -54.31
N ARG A 11 -27.53 -10.53 -54.69
CA ARG A 11 -26.37 -11.31 -54.24
C ARG A 11 -25.05 -10.64 -54.58
N ARG A 12 -24.89 -10.16 -55.82
CA ARG A 12 -23.70 -9.41 -56.24
C ARG A 12 -23.54 -8.07 -55.50
N HIS A 13 -24.64 -7.44 -55.07
CA HIS A 13 -24.59 -6.26 -54.22
C HIS A 13 -24.09 -6.62 -52.81
N ASP A 14 -24.69 -7.63 -52.19
CA ASP A 14 -24.34 -8.09 -50.84
C ASP A 14 -22.89 -8.59 -50.77
N GLU A 15 -22.41 -9.29 -51.82
CA GLU A 15 -21.02 -9.70 -51.95
C GLU A 15 -20.06 -8.52 -52.05
N ARG A 16 -20.41 -7.48 -52.81
CA ARG A 16 -19.62 -6.23 -52.89
C ARG A 16 -19.59 -5.51 -51.54
N VAL A 17 -20.71 -5.47 -50.83
CA VAL A 17 -20.78 -4.87 -49.48
C VAL A 17 -19.93 -5.67 -48.49
N LYS A 18 -20.04 -7.00 -48.49
CA LYS A 18 -19.23 -7.90 -47.66
C LYS A 18 -17.74 -7.70 -47.92
N ALA A 19 -17.31 -7.67 -49.18
CA ALA A 19 -15.92 -7.44 -49.55
C ALA A 19 -15.40 -6.07 -49.08
N LYS A 20 -16.22 -5.01 -49.16
CA LYS A 20 -15.87 -3.68 -48.62
C LYS A 20 -15.70 -3.72 -47.10
N LEU A 21 -16.62 -4.38 -46.39
CA LEU A 21 -16.57 -4.49 -44.93
C LEU A 21 -15.37 -5.30 -44.46
N ASP A 22 -15.04 -6.39 -45.14
CA ASP A 22 -13.89 -7.22 -44.78
C ASP A 22 -12.56 -6.50 -45.02
N LYS A 23 -12.45 -5.70 -46.10
CA LYS A 23 -11.32 -4.78 -46.30
C LYS A 23 -11.17 -3.77 -45.15
N LEU A 24 -12.27 -3.17 -44.69
CA LEU A 24 -12.25 -2.22 -43.57
C LEU A 24 -11.84 -2.89 -42.25
N LYS A 25 -12.32 -4.11 -41.97
CA LYS A 25 -11.91 -4.88 -40.79
C LYS A 25 -10.42 -5.19 -40.82
N GLU A 26 -9.92 -5.61 -41.97
CA GLU A 26 -8.50 -5.93 -42.16
C GLU A 26 -7.60 -4.69 -42.00
N GLN A 27 -8.01 -3.54 -42.57
CA GLN A 27 -7.32 -2.27 -42.35
C GLN A 27 -7.27 -1.88 -40.86
N ARG A 28 -8.38 -2.02 -40.13
CA ARG A 28 -8.43 -1.76 -38.68
C ARG A 28 -7.53 -2.71 -37.91
N ARG A 29 -7.48 -3.99 -38.29
CA ARG A 29 -6.61 -4.99 -37.68
C ARG A 29 -5.14 -4.62 -37.88
N ARG A 30 -4.74 -4.27 -39.10
CA ARG A 30 -3.38 -3.82 -39.43
C ARG A 30 -3.00 -2.56 -38.67
N ALA A 31 -3.89 -1.57 -38.59
CA ALA A 31 -3.65 -0.34 -37.83
C ALA A 31 -3.49 -0.60 -36.32
N ARG A 32 -4.21 -1.57 -35.75
CA ARG A 32 -4.02 -1.98 -34.35
C ARG A 32 -2.65 -2.63 -34.14
N ILE A 33 -2.27 -3.56 -35.01
CA ILE A 33 -0.97 -4.24 -34.93
C ILE A 33 0.17 -3.23 -35.08
N ALA A 34 0.06 -2.26 -36.00
CA ALA A 34 1.04 -1.19 -36.18
C ALA A 34 1.21 -0.30 -34.94
N LYS A 35 0.16 -0.16 -34.11
CA LYS A 35 0.19 0.54 -32.82
C LYS A 35 0.66 -0.36 -31.66
N GLY A 36 1.12 -1.58 -31.94
CA GLY A 36 1.51 -2.56 -30.92
C GLY A 36 0.34 -3.16 -30.14
N LEU A 37 -0.91 -2.96 -30.61
CA LEU A 37 -2.11 -3.49 -29.97
C LEU A 37 -2.46 -4.87 -30.54
N PRO A 38 -3.06 -5.76 -29.73
CA PRO A 38 -3.45 -7.07 -30.21
C PRO A 38 -4.50 -6.94 -31.32
N ALA A 39 -4.38 -7.81 -32.33
CA ALA A 39 -5.23 -7.88 -33.50
C ALA A 39 -6.70 -8.10 -33.17
N VAL A 40 -6.97 -8.89 -32.13
CA VAL A 40 -8.30 -9.20 -31.60
C VAL A 40 -8.34 -8.81 -30.13
N SER A 41 -9.45 -8.20 -29.71
CA SER A 41 -9.69 -7.86 -28.31
C SER A 41 -9.98 -9.12 -27.51
N THR A 42 -8.95 -9.74 -26.94
CA THR A 42 -9.13 -10.89 -26.04
C THR A 42 -9.83 -10.43 -24.74
N PRO A 43 -10.55 -11.33 -24.05
CA PRO A 43 -11.13 -11.02 -22.74
C PRO A 43 -10.08 -10.50 -21.74
N GLU A 44 -8.87 -11.07 -21.76
CA GLU A 44 -7.76 -10.63 -20.90
C GLU A 44 -7.27 -9.23 -21.25
N TRP A 45 -7.14 -8.90 -22.54
CA TRP A 45 -6.77 -7.54 -22.95
C TRP A 45 -7.81 -6.51 -22.47
N ARG A 46 -9.11 -6.84 -22.53
CA ARG A 46 -10.17 -5.95 -21.99
C ARG A 46 -10.06 -5.75 -20.48
N LYS A 47 -9.77 -6.82 -19.73
CA LYS A 47 -9.54 -6.73 -18.27
C LYS A 47 -8.33 -5.87 -17.96
N GLU A 48 -7.26 -6.01 -18.72
CA GLU A 48 -6.04 -5.24 -18.56
C GLU A 48 -6.26 -3.75 -18.87
N GLN A 49 -6.95 -3.43 -19.96
CA GLN A 49 -7.34 -2.05 -20.27
C GLN A 49 -8.22 -1.44 -19.16
N MET A 50 -9.16 -2.22 -18.61
CA MET A 50 -9.99 -1.77 -17.48
C MET A 50 -9.14 -1.52 -16.22
N ARG A 51 -8.17 -2.40 -15.94
CA ARG A 51 -7.24 -2.22 -14.81
C ARG A 51 -6.40 -0.96 -14.96
N LEU A 52 -5.85 -0.71 -16.15
CA LEU A 52 -5.08 0.49 -16.46
C LEU A 52 -5.94 1.75 -16.32
N TYR A 53 -7.17 1.73 -16.83
CA TYR A 53 -8.12 2.82 -16.67
C TYR A 53 -8.37 3.15 -15.19
N MET A 54 -8.64 2.14 -14.36
CA MET A 54 -8.88 2.33 -12.92
C MET A 54 -7.64 2.83 -12.18
N GLN A 55 -6.44 2.39 -12.58
CA GLN A 55 -5.18 2.89 -12.02
C GLN A 55 -4.98 4.38 -12.35
N ASN A 56 -5.16 4.75 -13.62
CA ASN A 56 -5.00 6.13 -14.08
C ASN A 56 -6.05 7.06 -13.45
N ARG A 57 -7.30 6.59 -13.31
CA ARG A 57 -8.35 7.34 -12.63
C ARG A 57 -7.99 7.64 -11.18
N ARG A 58 -7.55 6.62 -10.42
CA ARG A 58 -7.09 6.79 -9.04
C ARG A 58 -5.85 7.67 -8.93
N ALA A 59 -4.93 7.58 -9.89
CA ALA A 59 -3.74 8.44 -9.92
C ALA A 59 -4.13 9.91 -10.13
N LYS A 60 -5.08 10.17 -11.03
CA LYS A 60 -5.63 11.51 -11.27
C LYS A 60 -6.32 12.07 -10.03
N GLU A 61 -7.19 11.27 -9.40
CA GLU A 61 -7.84 11.64 -8.12
C GLU A 61 -6.80 11.95 -7.02
N ARG A 62 -5.65 11.27 -6.98
CA ARG A 62 -4.58 11.57 -6.00
C ARG A 62 -3.84 12.86 -6.30
N GLU A 63 -3.53 13.14 -7.56
CA GLU A 63 -2.87 14.39 -7.95
C GLU A 63 -3.79 15.60 -7.67
N GLU A 64 -5.08 15.48 -8.01
CA GLU A 64 -6.09 16.52 -7.70
C GLU A 64 -6.24 16.76 -6.18
N ASN A 65 -6.10 15.70 -5.36
CA ASN A 65 -6.22 15.79 -3.90
C ASN A 65 -4.88 15.88 -3.15
N LYS A 66 -3.77 16.09 -3.86
CA LYS A 66 -2.42 16.01 -3.30
C LYS A 66 -2.19 17.05 -2.20
N ASP A 67 -2.64 18.28 -2.44
CA ASP A 67 -2.50 19.38 -1.49
C ASP A 67 -3.36 19.17 -0.24
N ALA A 68 -4.59 18.69 -0.41
CA ALA A 68 -5.47 18.33 0.70
C ALA A 68 -4.90 17.18 1.54
N LEU A 69 -4.27 16.18 0.90
CA LEU A 69 -3.60 15.07 1.59
C LEU A 69 -2.36 15.54 2.35
N LEU A 70 -1.56 16.45 1.78
CA LEU A 70 -0.41 17.05 2.44
C LEU A 70 -0.84 17.90 3.64
N ALA A 71 -1.90 18.69 3.51
CA ALA A 71 -2.48 19.47 4.60
C ALA A 71 -2.94 18.56 5.76
N LYS A 72 -3.68 17.48 5.46
CA LYS A 72 -4.09 16.48 6.47
C LYS A 72 -2.92 15.80 7.15
N LYS A 73 -1.81 15.54 6.43
CA LYS A 73 -0.58 15.00 7.03
C LYS A 73 0.07 15.99 8.00
N LYS A 74 0.25 17.24 7.56
CA LYS A 74 0.79 18.32 8.41
C LYS A 74 -0.06 18.53 9.66
N GLU A 75 -1.38 18.49 9.54
CA GLU A 75 -2.30 18.63 10.68
C GLU A 75 -2.12 17.47 11.70
N LYS A 76 -1.99 16.24 11.21
CA LYS A 76 -1.72 15.07 12.09
C LYS A 76 -0.37 15.19 12.78
N GLU A 77 0.66 15.68 12.09
CA GLU A 77 1.98 15.92 12.68
C GLU A 77 1.94 17.03 13.72
N ALA A 78 1.24 18.13 13.45
CA ALA A 78 1.04 19.21 14.40
C ALA A 78 0.33 18.74 15.68
N LYS A 79 -0.74 17.92 15.56
CA LYS A 79 -1.43 17.31 16.72
C LYS A 79 -0.49 16.39 17.53
N LYS A 80 0.37 15.61 16.87
CA LYS A 80 1.38 14.79 17.54
C LYS A 80 2.45 15.64 18.24
N ALA A 81 2.90 16.72 17.61
CA ALA A 81 3.85 17.64 18.22
C ALA A 81 3.26 18.33 19.46
N ALA A 82 2.01 18.79 19.38
CA ALA A 82 1.30 19.43 20.49
C ALA A 82 1.12 18.48 21.69
N THR A 83 0.76 17.23 21.44
CA THR A 83 0.64 16.21 22.51
C THR A 83 1.98 15.89 23.16
N ALA A 84 3.06 15.77 22.38
CA ALA A 84 4.41 15.59 22.90
C ALA A 84 4.87 16.79 23.74
N ALA A 85 4.60 18.01 23.28
CA ALA A 85 4.91 19.24 24.02
C ALA A 85 4.15 19.32 25.36
N ARG A 86 2.86 18.95 25.37
CA ARG A 86 2.05 18.91 26.60
C ARG A 86 2.59 17.90 27.62
N LEU A 87 3.02 16.72 27.16
CA LEU A 87 3.66 15.71 28.01
C LEU A 87 4.99 16.21 28.61
N LEU A 88 5.83 16.85 27.79
CA LEU A 88 7.08 17.45 28.24
C LEU A 88 6.84 18.56 29.28
N ALA A 89 5.84 19.41 29.06
CA ALA A 89 5.47 20.45 30.02
C ALA A 89 5.03 19.86 31.36
N LYS A 90 4.21 18.79 31.34
CA LYS A 90 3.79 18.07 32.55
C LYS A 90 4.97 17.47 33.31
N LEU A 91 5.87 16.78 32.61
CA LEU A 91 7.09 16.21 33.24
C LEU A 91 8.00 17.28 33.85
N ASN A 92 8.09 18.45 33.20
CA ASN A 92 8.87 19.58 33.73
C ASN A 92 8.21 20.23 34.95
N ALA A 93 6.87 20.31 34.99
CA ALA A 93 6.12 20.76 36.16
C ALA A 93 6.34 19.82 37.36
N ASP A 94 6.19 18.52 37.17
CA ASP A 94 6.42 17.51 38.22
C ASP A 94 7.86 17.58 38.76
N ARG A 95 8.86 17.83 37.89
CA ARG A 95 10.25 18.03 38.30
C ARG A 95 10.44 19.30 39.12
N ARG A 96 9.75 20.39 38.78
CA ARG A 96 9.82 21.65 39.55
C ARG A 96 9.18 21.48 40.92
N GLU A 97 8.05 20.79 40.98
CA GLU A 97 7.34 20.50 42.23
C GLU A 97 8.20 19.63 43.16
N LYS A 98 8.83 18.56 42.64
CA LYS A 98 9.80 17.75 43.38
C LYS A 98 10.96 18.58 43.94
N ARG A 99 11.46 19.58 43.19
CA ARG A 99 12.51 20.49 43.67
C ARG A 99 12.00 21.44 44.76
N ARG A 100 10.77 21.96 44.64
CA ARG A 100 10.15 22.79 45.69
C ARG A 100 9.97 22.00 46.97
N PHE A 101 9.39 20.81 46.89
CA PHE A 101 9.22 19.91 48.02
C PHE A 101 10.56 19.56 48.69
N ALA A 102 11.62 19.29 47.92
CA ALA A 102 12.95 19.04 48.48
C ALA A 102 13.52 20.25 49.24
N ARG A 103 13.27 21.48 48.76
CA ARG A 103 13.67 22.73 49.44
C ARG A 103 12.86 22.95 50.72
N GLU A 104 11.54 22.78 50.65
CA GLU A 104 10.62 22.97 51.79
C GLU A 104 10.82 21.92 52.89
N SER A 105 11.18 20.69 52.52
CA SER A 105 11.47 19.60 53.48
C SER A 105 12.90 19.66 54.08
N GLY A 106 13.68 20.69 53.79
CA GLY A 106 15.00 20.91 54.40
C GLY A 106 16.08 19.90 53.99
N LYS A 107 15.84 19.04 52.99
CA LYS A 107 16.84 18.10 52.49
C LYS A 107 17.80 18.84 51.54
N PRO A 108 19.11 18.87 51.81
CA PRO A 108 20.06 19.57 50.95
C PRO A 108 20.07 18.96 49.54
N ASP A 109 20.01 19.80 48.52
CA ASP A 109 20.17 19.39 47.13
C ASP A 109 21.59 18.86 46.96
N PHE A 110 21.78 17.54 46.92
CA PHE A 110 23.08 16.85 46.79
C PHE A 110 23.88 17.24 45.52
N ARG A 111 23.36 18.16 44.70
CA ARG A 111 24.02 18.74 43.54
C ARG A 111 24.94 19.91 43.86
N THR A 112 24.87 20.51 45.05
CA THR A 112 25.95 21.37 45.58
C THR A 112 27.03 20.52 46.25
N LYS A 113 27.53 19.48 45.57
CA LYS A 113 28.92 19.09 45.84
C LYS A 113 29.75 20.19 45.19
N GLU A 114 30.24 21.11 46.03
CA GLU A 114 31.26 22.08 45.70
C GLU A 114 32.24 21.46 44.71
N TYR A 115 32.29 21.99 43.50
CA TYR A 115 33.40 21.69 42.59
C TYR A 115 34.64 22.32 43.20
N ARG A 116 35.33 21.58 44.07
CA ARG A 116 36.73 21.86 44.38
C ARG A 116 37.50 21.41 43.14
N PRO A 117 38.18 22.30 42.40
CA PRO A 117 39.10 21.85 41.37
C PRO A 117 40.15 20.99 42.08
N GLN A 118 40.13 19.68 41.85
CA GLN A 118 41.25 18.84 42.25
C GLN A 118 42.49 19.36 41.51
N PRO A 119 43.64 19.53 42.18
CA PRO A 119 44.88 19.90 41.50
C PRO A 119 45.14 18.87 40.41
N VAL A 120 45.24 19.35 39.17
CA VAL A 120 45.52 18.52 38.01
C VAL A 120 46.90 17.90 38.22
N PRO A 121 47.05 16.56 38.33
CA PRO A 121 48.37 15.98 38.27
C PRO A 121 48.91 16.23 36.85
N LYS A 122 49.94 17.08 36.76
CA LYS A 122 50.81 17.13 35.58
C LYS A 122 51.39 15.73 35.40
N ASP A 123 51.45 15.29 34.15
CA ASP A 123 52.03 14.02 33.71
C ASP A 123 51.11 12.81 33.85
N LYS A 124 50.20 12.69 32.88
CA LYS A 124 49.79 11.37 32.36
C LYS A 124 50.02 11.38 30.85
N PRO A 125 50.67 10.34 30.29
CA PRO A 125 50.88 10.24 28.85
C PRO A 125 49.53 10.15 28.17
N VAL A 126 49.34 10.99 27.15
CA VAL A 126 48.15 11.02 26.30
C VAL A 126 47.98 9.64 25.68
N LYS A 127 47.02 8.85 26.17
CA LYS A 127 46.64 7.61 25.51
C LYS A 127 45.98 7.98 24.17
N PRO A 128 46.33 7.31 23.06
CA PRO A 128 45.73 7.60 21.77
C PRO A 128 44.22 7.39 21.85
N GLU A 129 43.49 8.37 21.33
CA GLU A 129 42.04 8.39 21.27
C GLU A 129 41.54 7.17 20.49
N LYS A 130 41.00 6.18 21.20
CA LYS A 130 40.38 5.03 20.54
C LYS A 130 39.14 5.53 19.81
N LEU A 131 39.25 5.65 18.49
CA LEU A 131 38.15 5.87 17.56
C LEU A 131 36.98 4.97 17.97
N ARG A 132 35.91 5.58 18.49
CA ARG A 132 34.68 4.87 18.79
C ARG A 132 34.16 4.32 17.46
N LYS A 133 34.18 2.98 17.32
CA LYS A 133 33.46 2.29 16.26
C LYS A 133 32.00 2.76 16.33
N ILE A 134 31.61 3.58 15.36
CA ILE A 134 30.23 3.95 15.11
C ILE A 134 29.48 2.64 14.95
N ARG A 135 28.65 2.28 15.94
CA ARG A 135 27.74 1.16 15.79
C ARG A 135 26.83 1.51 14.63
N ALA A 136 26.95 0.73 13.55
CA ALA A 136 26.07 0.80 12.41
C ALA A 136 24.63 0.88 12.90
N VAL A 137 23.97 1.96 12.48
CA VAL A 137 22.56 2.24 12.72
C VAL A 137 21.78 0.96 12.44
N LYS A 138 21.05 0.49 13.45
CA LYS A 138 20.15 -0.66 13.30
C LYS A 138 19.22 -0.37 12.12
N LYS A 139 19.37 -1.23 11.12
CA LYS A 139 18.52 -1.46 9.96
C LYS A 139 17.13 -0.85 10.12
N THR A 140 16.80 0.01 9.17
CA THR A 140 15.45 0.34 8.74
C THR A 140 14.51 -0.83 8.97
N LYS A 141 13.34 -0.56 9.58
CA LYS A 141 12.24 -1.52 9.68
C LYS A 141 11.97 -2.10 8.29
N GLU A 142 12.37 -3.35 8.08
CA GLU A 142 11.88 -4.14 6.96
C GLU A 142 10.35 -4.12 7.02
N GLU A 143 9.73 -3.72 5.91
CA GLU A 143 8.33 -4.00 5.68
C GLU A 143 8.12 -5.49 5.91
N LYS A 144 7.25 -5.83 6.88
CA LYS A 144 6.78 -7.19 7.05
C LYS A 144 6.09 -7.60 5.76
N THR A 145 6.81 -8.29 4.87
CA THR A 145 6.19 -9.04 3.80
C THR A 145 5.23 -10.03 4.45
N MET A 146 3.97 -10.02 4.03
CA MET A 146 3.00 -10.99 4.54
C MET A 146 3.52 -12.39 4.17
N ALA A 147 3.94 -13.14 5.18
CA ALA A 147 4.32 -14.54 4.98
C ALA A 147 3.09 -15.28 4.44
N ILE A 148 3.13 -15.64 3.15
CA ILE A 148 2.17 -16.59 2.58
C ILE A 148 2.54 -17.94 3.18
N ARG A 149 1.93 -18.26 4.32
CA ARG A 149 2.00 -19.61 4.88
C ARG A 149 1.33 -20.53 3.87
N LYS A 150 2.10 -21.46 3.29
CA LYS A 150 1.55 -22.57 2.52
C LYS A 150 0.60 -23.31 3.48
N ILE A 151 -0.69 -23.20 3.23
CA ILE A 151 -1.69 -23.99 3.95
C ILE A 151 -1.60 -25.37 3.32
N ASP A 152 -1.26 -26.39 4.09
CA ASP A 152 -1.37 -27.77 3.65
C ASP A 152 -2.84 -28.07 3.36
N ILE A 153 -3.17 -28.16 2.07
CA ILE A 153 -4.54 -28.40 1.57
C ILE A 153 -4.96 -29.85 1.84
N THR A 154 -4.02 -30.74 2.13
CA THR A 154 -4.21 -32.18 2.33
C THR A 154 -5.18 -32.53 3.46
N ALA A 155 -5.35 -31.65 4.46
CA ALA A 155 -6.29 -31.86 5.57
C ALA A 155 -7.60 -31.08 5.43
N CYS A 156 -7.84 -30.32 4.35
CA CYS A 156 -9.01 -29.46 4.24
C CYS A 156 -10.17 -30.11 3.46
N VAL A 157 -11.40 -29.88 3.92
CA VAL A 157 -12.65 -30.36 3.29
C VAL A 157 -13.17 -29.31 2.30
N PRO A 158 -13.53 -29.68 1.06
CA PRO A 158 -14.14 -28.76 0.11
C PRO A 158 -15.60 -28.43 0.50
N LEU A 159 -15.90 -27.14 0.65
CA LEU A 159 -17.23 -26.61 0.89
C LEU A 159 -17.67 -25.78 -0.32
N LYS A 160 -18.72 -26.22 -1.01
CA LYS A 160 -19.33 -25.48 -2.13
C LYS A 160 -20.22 -24.37 -1.57
N LEU A 161 -19.94 -23.13 -1.95
CA LEU A 161 -20.74 -21.96 -1.58
C LEU A 161 -21.77 -21.64 -2.67
N ASP A 162 -21.32 -21.64 -3.94
CA ASP A 162 -22.12 -21.38 -5.14
C ASP A 162 -21.70 -22.31 -6.28
N ALA A 163 -22.45 -22.30 -7.39
CA ALA A 163 -22.15 -23.07 -8.59
C ALA A 163 -20.72 -22.86 -9.15
N LYS A 164 -20.07 -21.74 -8.81
CA LYS A 164 -18.73 -21.38 -9.28
C LYS A 164 -17.68 -21.26 -8.17
N THR A 165 -18.04 -21.42 -6.90
CA THR A 165 -17.14 -21.11 -5.77
C THR A 165 -17.10 -22.24 -4.77
N THR A 166 -15.93 -22.87 -4.63
CA THR A 166 -15.63 -23.87 -3.62
C THR A 166 -14.48 -23.38 -2.76
N ILE A 167 -14.65 -23.40 -1.44
CA ILE A 167 -13.60 -23.05 -0.47
C ILE A 167 -13.15 -24.30 0.27
N TYR A 168 -11.86 -24.37 0.61
CA TYR A 168 -11.30 -25.48 1.38
C TYR A 168 -11.20 -25.07 2.84
N VAL A 169 -11.91 -25.79 3.71
CA VAL A 169 -12.08 -25.45 5.13
C VAL A 169 -11.45 -26.53 5.99
N LYS A 170 -10.85 -26.16 7.13
CA LYS A 170 -10.31 -27.13 8.08
C LYS A 170 -11.43 -28.00 8.69
N PRO A 171 -11.18 -29.30 8.93
CA PRO A 171 -12.14 -30.17 9.59
C PRO A 171 -12.43 -29.64 11.00
N GLY A 172 -13.70 -29.63 11.41
CA GLY A 172 -14.15 -29.09 12.70
C GLY A 172 -14.42 -27.59 12.74
N SER A 173 -14.29 -26.87 11.62
CA SER A 173 -14.72 -25.46 11.55
C SER A 173 -16.24 -25.36 11.35
N ASP A 174 -16.86 -24.34 11.94
CA ASP A 174 -18.30 -24.07 11.76
C ASP A 174 -18.58 -23.57 10.33
N THR A 175 -19.10 -24.48 9.50
CA THR A 175 -19.41 -24.23 8.09
C THR A 175 -20.49 -23.17 7.91
N LYS A 176 -21.47 -23.08 8.83
CA LYS A 176 -22.58 -22.11 8.74
C LYS A 176 -22.08 -20.69 8.94
N ALA A 177 -21.23 -20.47 9.94
CA ALA A 177 -20.63 -19.16 10.19
C ALA A 177 -19.76 -18.69 9.01
N ILE A 178 -19.08 -19.62 8.32
CA ILE A 178 -18.25 -19.31 7.15
C ILE A 178 -19.11 -18.91 5.95
N ILE A 179 -20.18 -19.65 5.67
CA ILE A 179 -21.14 -19.34 4.60
C ILE A 179 -21.75 -17.95 4.83
N GLN A 180 -22.24 -17.68 6.06
CA GLN A 180 -22.87 -16.41 6.39
C GLN A 180 -21.91 -15.21 6.26
N ARG A 181 -20.64 -15.37 6.69
CA ARG A 181 -19.60 -14.34 6.46
C ARG A 181 -19.35 -14.09 4.98
N PHE A 182 -19.47 -15.11 4.14
CA PHE A 182 -19.28 -14.97 2.70
C PHE A 182 -20.46 -14.26 2.05
N GLN A 183 -21.70 -14.60 2.43
CA GLN A 183 -22.91 -13.93 1.96
C GLN A 183 -22.95 -12.45 2.36
N ASN A 184 -22.61 -12.12 3.62
CA ASN A 184 -22.59 -10.74 4.11
C ASN A 184 -21.50 -9.86 3.49
N ARG A 185 -20.51 -10.43 2.80
CA ARG A 185 -19.43 -9.69 2.14
C ARG A 185 -19.75 -9.32 0.69
N ASN A 186 -20.70 -10.04 0.09
CA ASN A 186 -21.08 -9.90 -1.31
C ASN A 186 -22.43 -9.18 -1.51
N ASN A 187 -23.11 -8.83 -0.42
CA ASN A 187 -24.21 -7.86 -0.35
C ASN A 187 -23.67 -6.49 0.07
#